data_AF-A0A6I1GKG3-F1
#
_entry.id   AF-A0A6I1GKG3-F1
#
_cell.length_a   1.000
_cell.length_b   1.000
_cell.length_c   1.000
_cell.angle_alpha   90.00
_cell.angle_beta   90.00
_cell.angle_gamma   90.00
#
_symmetry.space_group_name_H-M   'P 1'
#
loop_
_entity.id
_entity.type
_entity.pdbx_description
1 polymer ?
#
loop_
_entity_poly.entity_id
_entity_poly.type
_entity_poly.pdbx_seq_one_letter_code
_entity_poly.pdbx_strand_id
1 'polypeptide(L)' 'MIELPDAIDPYLIPGTNVLRNLVGATTVADLEAAENDLVSVRALELMENPPKAQGTLEQLQWIHHQLFQDVYD' A
#
# COMPACT_ATOMS: atom_id res chain seq x y z
N MET A 1 28.86 -10.77 18.89
CA MET A 1 27.56 -10.55 18.23
C MET A 1 26.88 -9.45 18.99
N ILE A 2 26.70 -8.29 18.37
CA ILE A 2 25.79 -7.28 18.89
C ILE A 2 24.43 -7.71 18.37
N GLU A 3 23.55 -8.16 19.27
CA GLU A 3 22.14 -8.31 18.91
C GLU A 3 21.60 -6.89 18.71
N LEU A 4 21.37 -6.53 17.44
CA LEU A 4 20.53 -5.37 17.14
C LEU A 4 19.16 -5.70 17.73
N PRO A 5 18.51 -4.79 18.47
CA PRO A 5 17.13 -5.01 18.87
C PRO A 5 16.34 -5.35 17.61
N ASP A 6 15.47 -6.36 17.68
CA ASP A 6 14.51 -6.64 16.60
C ASP A 6 13.85 -5.32 16.23
N ALA A 7 14.27 -4.75 15.09
CA ALA A 7 13.81 -3.45 14.68
C ALA A 7 12.33 -3.60 14.39
N ILE A 8 11.49 -3.04 15.27
CA ILE A 8 10.04 -3.04 15.06
C ILE A 8 9.79 -2.29 13.77
N ASP A 9 9.36 -3.01 12.74
CA ASP A 9 8.93 -2.40 11.49
C ASP A 9 7.58 -1.68 11.75
N PRO A 10 7.54 -0.34 11.68
CA PRO A 10 6.33 0.42 11.99
C PRO A 10 5.20 0.17 10.98
N TYR A 11 5.51 -0.42 9.82
CA TYR A 11 4.54 -0.74 8.78
C TYR A 11 3.89 -2.10 8.99
N LEU A 12 4.39 -2.95 9.89
CA LEU A 12 3.81 -4.27 10.17
C LEU A 12 2.83 -4.22 11.35
N ILE A 13 1.81 -5.07 11.30
CA ILE A 13 1.01 -5.40 12.48
C ILE A 13 1.94 -6.12 13.47
N PRO A 14 2.07 -5.66 14.73
CA PRO A 14 3.01 -6.22 15.69
C PRO A 14 2.84 -7.74 15.87
N GLY A 15 3.96 -8.48 15.79
CA GLY A 15 3.96 -9.93 15.93
C GLY A 15 3.54 -10.70 14.67
N THR A 16 3.38 -10.02 13.53
CA THR A 16 3.04 -10.62 12.24
C THR A 16 3.94 -10.07 11.13
N ASN A 17 3.86 -10.68 9.94
CA ASN A 17 4.46 -10.16 8.71
C ASN A 17 3.41 -9.50 7.78
N VAL A 18 2.29 -9.05 8.35
CA VAL A 18 1.19 -8.40 7.61
C VAL A 18 1.33 -6.90 7.76
N LEU A 19 1.25 -6.15 6.66
CA LEU A 19 1.28 -4.70 6.70
C LEU A 19 0.05 -4.16 7.44
N ARG A 20 0.22 -3.10 8.23
CA ARG A 20 -0.87 -2.30 8.75
C ARG A 20 -1.69 -1.79 7.57
N ASN A 21 -3.00 -1.99 7.62
CA ASN A 21 -3.89 -1.71 6.51
C ASN A 21 -5.25 -1.21 7.03
N LEU A 22 -5.96 -0.48 6.18
CA LEU A 22 -7.30 0.07 6.45
C LEU A 22 -8.42 -0.96 6.27
N VAL A 23 -8.15 -2.05 5.55
CA VAL A 23 -9.12 -3.11 5.23
C VAL A 23 -9.33 -4.12 6.37
N GLY A 24 -8.54 -4.03 7.43
CA GLY A 24 -8.64 -4.89 8.62
C GLY A 24 -8.11 -6.31 8.41
N ALA A 25 -7.32 -6.54 7.37
CA ALA A 25 -6.73 -7.86 7.09
C ALA A 25 -5.65 -8.20 8.12
N THR A 26 -5.71 -9.41 8.68
CA THR A 26 -4.75 -9.94 9.66
C THR A 26 -3.91 -11.10 9.11
N THR A 27 -4.13 -11.48 7.84
CA THR A 27 -3.32 -12.48 7.13
C THR A 27 -2.81 -11.87 5.83
N VAL A 28 -1.68 -12.39 5.34
CA VAL A 28 -1.09 -11.94 4.08
C VAL A 28 -2.05 -12.19 2.91
N ALA A 29 -2.69 -13.36 2.87
CA ALA A 29 -3.61 -13.73 1.79
C ALA A 29 -4.86 -12.83 1.75
N ASP A 30 -5.43 -12.50 2.91
CA ASP A 30 -6.58 -11.60 2.97
C ASP A 30 -6.20 -10.18 2.54
N LEU A 31 -5.00 -9.73 2.92
CA LEU A 31 -4.48 -8.42 2.52
C LEU A 31 -4.22 -8.37 1.01
N GLU A 32 -3.57 -9.38 0.44
CA GLU A 32 -3.29 -9.46 -1.00
C GLU A 32 -4.58 -9.48 -1.82
N ALA A 33 -5.61 -10.22 -1.38
CA ALA A 33 -6.90 -10.24 -2.04
C ALA A 33 -7.59 -8.88 -2.02
N ALA A 34 -7.68 -8.25 -0.84
CA ALA A 34 -8.29 -6.93 -0.68
C ALA A 34 -7.53 -5.83 -1.43
N GLU A 35 -6.19 -5.87 -1.40
CA GLU A 35 -5.33 -4.95 -2.15
C GLU A 35 -5.57 -5.07 -3.65
N ASN A 36 -5.61 -6.29 -4.19
CA ASN A 36 -5.83 -6.52 -5.62
C ASN A 36 -7.17 -5.96 -6.09
N ASP A 37 -8.24 -6.21 -5.33
CA ASP A 37 -9.59 -5.74 -5.66
C ASP A 37 -9.65 -4.21 -5.66
N LEU A 38 -9.14 -3.56 -4.60
CA LEU A 38 -9.22 -2.10 -4.45
C LEU A 38 -8.30 -1.35 -5.43
N VAL A 39 -7.05 -1.82 -5.58
CA VAL A 39 -6.09 -1.22 -6.52
C VAL A 39 -6.59 -1.34 -7.96
N SER A 40 -7.25 -2.45 -8.31
CA SER A 40 -7.82 -2.62 -9.65
C SER A 40 -8.91 -1.59 -9.96
N VAL A 41 -9.78 -1.28 -8.99
CA VAL A 41 -10.80 -0.22 -9.12
C VAL A 41 -10.12 1.14 -9.32
N ARG A 42 -9.14 1.50 -8.49
CA ARG A 42 -8.42 2.77 -8.62
C ARG A 42 -7.60 2.89 -9.90
N ALA A 43 -7.04 1.78 -10.37
CA ALA A 43 -6.34 1.75 -11.65
C ALA A 43 -7.28 2.06 -12.82
N LEU A 44 -8.51 1.53 -12.80
CA LEU A 44 -9.54 1.86 -13.79
C LEU A 44 -9.88 3.35 -13.76
N GLU A 45 -10.14 3.92 -12.58
CA GLU A 45 -10.40 5.37 -12.42
C GLU A 45 -9.25 6.23 -12.95
N LEU A 46 -8.00 5.84 -12.64
CA LEU A 46 -6.80 6.52 -13.11
C LEU A 46 -6.65 6.44 -14.64
N MET A 47 -7.01 5.30 -15.24
CA MET A 47 -6.95 5.09 -16.69
C MET A 47 -8.06 5.86 -17.43
N GLU A 48 -9.22 6.08 -16.81
CA GLU A 48 -10.31 6.88 -17.39
C GLU A 48 -9.92 8.37 -17.53
N ASN A 49 -9.17 8.90 -16.57
CA ASN A 49 -8.69 10.29 -16.60
C ASN A 49 -7.23 10.40 -16.16
N PRO A 50 -6.28 9.99 -17.03
CA PRO A 50 -4.88 9.94 -16.66
C PRO A 50 -4.31 11.34 -16.47
N PRO A 51 -3.44 11.56 -15.47
CA PRO A 51 -2.77 12.84 -15.31
C PRO A 51 -1.82 13.07 -16.50
N LYS A 52 -1.60 14.34 -16.84
CA LYS A 52 -0.51 14.68 -17.77
C LYS A 52 0.81 14.21 -17.17
N ALA A 53 1.59 13.45 -17.92
CA ALA A 53 2.92 13.01 -17.49
C ALA A 53 3.83 14.24 -17.23
N GLN A 54 4.32 14.33 -15.99
CA GLN A 54 5.29 15.30 -15.51
C GLN A 54 6.65 14.64 -15.26
N GLY A 55 6.66 13.32 -14.99
CA GLY A 55 7.89 12.56 -14.77
C GLY A 55 8.61 12.93 -13.48
N THR A 56 7.88 13.48 -12.49
CA THR A 56 8.45 13.90 -11.21
C THR A 56 8.21 12.85 -10.12
N LEU A 57 9.01 12.95 -9.05
CA LEU A 57 8.79 12.14 -7.85
C LEU A 57 7.43 12.45 -7.21
N GLU A 58 7.00 13.73 -7.20
CA GLU A 58 5.68 14.06 -6.65
C GLU A 58 4.56 13.41 -7.45
N GLN A 59 4.68 13.33 -8.78
CA GLN A 59 3.69 12.63 -9.60
C GLN A 59 3.69 11.13 -9.29
N LEU A 60 4.86 10.50 -9.11
CA LEU A 60 4.93 9.09 -8.75
C LEU A 60 4.28 8.82 -7.39
N GLN A 61 4.55 9.66 -6.39
CA GLN A 61 3.95 9.57 -5.06
C GLN A 61 2.43 9.77 -5.12
N TRP A 62 1.95 10.72 -5.92
CA TRP A 62 0.52 10.92 -6.13
C TRP A 62 -0.14 9.71 -6.77
N ILE A 63 0.46 9.13 -7.82
CA ILE A 63 -0.05 7.90 -8.46
C ILE A 63 -0.09 6.75 -7.44
N HIS A 64 0.97 6.57 -6.66
CA HIS A 64 1.02 5.55 -5.61
C HIS A 64 -0.09 5.75 -4.58
N HIS A 65 -0.28 6.97 -4.09
CA HIS A 65 -1.37 7.27 -3.18
C HIS A 65 -2.73 6.99 -3.82
N GLN A 66 -2.98 7.41 -5.06
CA GLN A 66 -4.25 7.13 -5.74
C GLN A 66 -4.58 5.64 -5.83
N LEU A 67 -3.58 4.80 -6.11
CA LEU A 67 -3.77 3.36 -6.24
C LEU A 67 -4.04 2.67 -4.88
N PHE A 68 -3.38 3.13 -3.81
CA PHE A 68 -3.36 2.43 -2.53
C PHE A 68 -4.08 3.15 -1.37
N GLN A 69 -4.72 4.29 -1.61
CA GLN A 69 -5.37 5.12 -0.59
C GLN A 69 -6.45 4.39 0.23
N ASP A 70 -7.07 3.34 -0.31
CA ASP A 70 -8.08 2.56 0.41
C ASP A 70 -7.49 1.40 1.21
N VAL A 71 -6.18 1.14 1.07
CA VAL A 71 -5.47 0.02 1.70
C VAL A 71 -4.52 0.51 2.79
N TYR A 72 -3.82 1.63 2.60
CA TYR A 72 -2.78 2.14 3.50
C TYR A 72 -3.01 3.60 3.93
N ASP A 73 -2.47 4.00 5.09
CA ASP A 73 -2.57 5.35 5.66
C ASP A 73 -1.51 6.35 5.17
#